data_AF-A0A382QXX5-F1
#
_entry.id   AF-A0A382QXX5-F1
#
_cell.length_a   1.000
_cell.length_b   1.000
_cell.length_c   1.000
_cell.angle_alpha   90.00
_cell.angle_beta   90.00
_cell.angle_gamma   90.00
#
_symmetry.space_group_name_H-M   'P 1'
#
loop_
_entity.id
_entity.type
_entity.pdbx_description
1 polymer ?
#
loop_
_entity_poly.entity_id
_entity_poly.type
_entity_poly.pdbx_seq_one_letter_code
_entity_poly.pdbx_strand_id
1 'polypeptide(L)'
;MDRRFSFVLISCVGLMVSFSGRLEAENDTPDFSGFWAGMFEPEDQQYRGPGPDFGDFRGLPLNEAGLAKAKSWNPDDDYLPENLSKPHSPVNIMRSSFPFEIVQEPDMITLKMESCEQVRKVYMDEASHPPAEAPHTFMGHSIGHWEGQTLVVHTSHIVENYVRRNGV
;
A
#
# COMPACT_ATOMS: atom_id res chain seq x y z
N MET A 1 -17.49 73.79 -49.08
CA MET A 1 -17.58 73.59 -47.62
C MET A 1 -17.20 72.15 -47.35
N ASP A 2 -15.90 71.91 -47.22
CA ASP A 2 -15.30 70.58 -47.07
C ASP A 2 -15.49 70.05 -45.65
N ARG A 3 -15.87 68.79 -45.49
CA ARG A 3 -15.80 68.06 -44.22
C ARG A 3 -14.99 66.79 -44.42
N ARG A 4 -13.72 66.84 -44.03
CA ARG A 4 -12.80 65.70 -43.95
C ARG A 4 -13.12 64.90 -42.69
N PHE A 5 -13.44 63.61 -42.84
CA PHE A 5 -13.50 62.64 -41.74
C PHE A 5 -12.07 62.18 -41.42
N SER A 6 -11.60 62.41 -40.18
CA SER A 6 -10.38 61.80 -39.65
C SER A 6 -10.75 60.57 -38.83
N PHE A 7 -10.27 59.39 -39.24
CA PHE A 7 -10.23 58.20 -38.42
C PHE A 7 -8.95 58.24 -37.57
N VAL A 8 -9.09 58.29 -36.25
CA VAL A 8 -7.99 58.09 -35.30
C VAL A 8 -7.96 56.61 -34.95
N LEU A 9 -6.90 55.92 -35.36
CA LEU A 9 -6.63 54.53 -34.97
C LEU A 9 -5.85 54.54 -33.65
N ILE A 10 -6.50 54.15 -32.54
CA ILE A 10 -5.84 53.95 -31.26
C ILE A 10 -5.29 52.52 -31.25
N SER A 11 -3.98 52.36 -31.40
CA SER A 11 -3.30 51.08 -31.22
C SER A 11 -3.00 50.89 -29.73
N CYS A 12 -3.72 50.00 -29.07
CA CYS A 12 -3.39 49.52 -27.73
C CYS A 12 -2.32 48.43 -27.84
N VAL A 13 -1.05 48.80 -27.61
CA VAL A 13 0.02 47.82 -27.36
C VAL A 13 -0.17 47.31 -25.93
N GLY A 14 -0.85 46.17 -25.79
CA GLY A 14 -0.94 45.45 -24.53
C GLY A 14 0.40 44.82 -24.18
N LEU A 15 1.03 45.31 -23.11
CA LEU A 15 2.16 44.62 -22.47
C LEU A 15 1.63 43.30 -21.87
N MET A 16 1.83 42.19 -22.57
CA MET A 16 1.71 40.86 -21.96
C MET A 16 2.90 40.66 -21.02
N VAL A 17 2.67 40.87 -19.72
CA VAL A 17 3.55 40.35 -18.69
C VAL A 17 3.35 38.84 -18.70
N SER A 18 4.29 38.11 -19.31
CA SER A 18 4.35 36.65 -19.17
C SER A 18 4.62 36.33 -17.70
N PHE A 19 3.57 35.97 -16.98
CA PHE A 19 3.70 35.29 -15.70
C PHE A 19 4.32 33.93 -16.01
N SER A 20 5.64 33.83 -15.95
CA SER A 20 6.33 32.54 -15.85
C SER A 20 6.04 32.00 -14.45
N GLY A 21 4.80 31.59 -14.23
CA GLY A 21 4.48 30.68 -13.15
C GLY A 21 5.31 29.43 -13.41
N ARG A 22 6.37 29.26 -12.62
CA ARG A 22 6.97 27.95 -12.44
C ARG A 22 5.84 27.10 -11.89
N LEU A 23 5.29 26.21 -12.71
CA LEU A 23 4.43 25.14 -12.22
C LEU A 23 5.34 24.31 -11.31
N GLU A 24 5.36 24.64 -10.02
CA GLU A 24 5.66 23.65 -9.01
C GLU A 24 4.69 22.50 -9.29
N ALA A 25 5.25 21.31 -9.53
CA ALA A 25 4.43 20.11 -9.59
C ALA A 25 3.64 20.08 -8.28
N GLU A 26 2.33 20.26 -8.37
CA GLU A 26 1.42 20.04 -7.26
C GLU A 26 1.69 18.62 -6.78
N ASN A 27 2.37 18.49 -5.65
CA ASN A 27 2.71 17.22 -5.06
C ASN A 27 1.44 16.72 -4.37
N ASP A 28 0.45 16.36 -5.19
CA ASP A 28 -0.88 15.91 -4.76
C ASP A 28 -0.75 14.47 -4.27
N THR A 29 -0.15 14.35 -3.08
CA THR A 29 -0.05 13.10 -2.36
C THR A 29 -1.47 12.63 -2.07
N PRO A 30 -1.90 11.46 -2.57
CA PRO A 30 -3.24 10.98 -2.33
C PRO A 30 -3.55 10.88 -0.83
N ASP A 31 -4.76 11.30 -0.45
CA ASP A 31 -5.28 11.04 0.89
C ASP A 31 -5.99 9.68 0.90
N PHE A 32 -5.40 8.73 1.63
CA PHE A 32 -5.97 7.40 1.83
C PHE A 32 -6.86 7.32 3.07
N SER A 33 -7.02 8.39 3.84
CA SER A 33 -7.75 8.36 5.10
C SER A 33 -9.19 7.87 4.95
N GLY A 34 -9.63 7.02 5.89
CA GLY A 34 -11.02 6.55 5.96
C GLY A 34 -11.14 5.04 6.11
N PHE A 35 -12.37 4.55 5.92
CA PHE A 35 -12.70 3.14 6.01
C PHE A 35 -12.69 2.48 4.63
N TRP A 36 -11.95 1.40 4.54
CA TRP A 36 -11.77 0.60 3.34
C TRP A 36 -12.33 -0.79 3.57
N ALA A 37 -12.82 -1.41 2.50
CA ALA A 37 -13.23 -2.80 2.50
C ALA A 37 -12.51 -3.52 1.35
N GLY A 38 -12.13 -4.77 1.59
CA GLY A 38 -11.58 -5.61 0.53
C GLY A 38 -12.62 -5.82 -0.56
N MET A 39 -12.32 -5.38 -1.78
CA MET A 39 -13.14 -5.71 -2.94
C MET A 39 -13.04 -7.21 -3.18
N PHE A 40 -14.18 -7.88 -3.18
CA PHE A 40 -14.29 -9.33 -3.31
C PHE A 40 -14.98 -9.67 -4.63
N GLU A 41 -14.20 -9.64 -5.70
CA GLU A 41 -14.68 -10.09 -7.00
C GLU A 41 -14.66 -11.63 -7.09
N PRO A 42 -15.58 -12.27 -7.83
CA PRO A 42 -15.67 -13.73 -7.93
C PRO A 42 -14.37 -14.39 -8.43
N GLU A 43 -13.59 -13.72 -9.27
CA GLU A 43 -12.39 -14.27 -9.91
C GLU A 43 -11.27 -14.54 -8.88
N ASP A 44 -11.15 -13.70 -7.86
CA ASP A 44 -10.09 -13.79 -6.84
C ASP A 44 -10.54 -14.52 -5.57
N GLN A 45 -11.79 -14.96 -5.51
CA GLN A 45 -12.41 -15.54 -4.32
C GLN A 45 -11.59 -16.68 -3.73
N GLN A 46 -11.04 -17.56 -4.57
CA GLN A 46 -10.20 -18.69 -4.13
C GLN A 46 -8.98 -18.19 -3.34
N TYR A 47 -8.27 -17.17 -3.85
CA TYR A 47 -7.04 -16.68 -3.26
C TYR A 47 -7.23 -15.71 -2.09
N ARG A 48 -8.42 -15.13 -1.92
CA ARG A 48 -8.75 -14.19 -0.84
C ARG A 48 -9.55 -14.81 0.31
N GLY A 49 -10.23 -15.94 0.09
CA GLY A 49 -11.04 -16.65 1.07
C GLY A 49 -10.36 -17.91 1.59
N PRO A 50 -10.64 -19.09 0.98
CA PRO A 50 -10.13 -20.38 1.45
C PRO A 50 -8.59 -20.46 1.36
N GLY A 51 -8.00 -19.87 0.32
CA GLY A 51 -6.59 -19.99 0.00
C GLY A 51 -6.36 -20.68 -1.36
N PRO A 52 -5.13 -20.65 -1.89
CA PRO A 52 -4.77 -21.41 -3.08
C PRO A 52 -5.07 -22.90 -2.93
N ASP A 53 -5.21 -23.61 -4.05
CA ASP A 53 -5.30 -25.07 -4.03
C ASP A 53 -4.04 -25.68 -3.39
N PHE A 54 -4.19 -26.87 -2.79
CA PHE A 54 -3.07 -27.55 -2.15
C PHE A 54 -1.91 -27.78 -3.15
N GLY A 55 -0.71 -27.35 -2.77
CA GLY A 55 0.48 -27.42 -3.62
C GLY A 55 0.58 -26.34 -4.70
N ASP A 56 -0.35 -25.38 -4.75
CA ASP A 56 -0.25 -24.24 -5.66
C ASP A 56 0.68 -23.15 -5.10
N PHE A 57 1.89 -23.11 -5.66
CA PHE A 57 2.91 -22.11 -5.35
C PHE A 57 3.16 -21.13 -6.50
N ARG A 58 2.27 -21.09 -7.50
CA ARG A 58 2.48 -20.29 -8.71
C ARG A 58 2.62 -18.80 -8.39
N GLY A 59 3.61 -18.18 -9.03
CA GLY A 59 3.92 -16.75 -8.88
C GLY A 59 4.71 -16.41 -7.61
N LEU A 60 5.05 -17.39 -6.76
CA LEU A 60 5.98 -17.18 -5.65
C LEU A 60 7.41 -17.55 -6.09
N PRO A 61 8.39 -16.64 -5.93
CA PRO A 61 9.79 -16.93 -6.26
C PRO A 61 10.47 -17.74 -5.15
N LEU A 62 10.01 -19.00 -4.95
CA LEU A 62 10.52 -19.86 -3.89
C LEU A 62 11.89 -20.45 -4.25
N ASN A 63 12.83 -20.41 -3.30
CA ASN A 63 14.04 -21.22 -3.35
C ASN A 63 13.76 -22.65 -2.85
N GLU A 64 14.78 -23.52 -2.83
CA GLU A 64 14.63 -24.92 -2.40
C GLU A 64 14.11 -25.04 -0.96
N ALA A 65 14.59 -24.18 -0.04
CA ALA A 65 14.16 -24.19 1.35
C ALA A 65 12.70 -23.76 1.50
N GLY A 66 12.27 -22.71 0.79
CA GLY A 66 10.88 -22.25 0.76
C GLY A 66 9.95 -23.31 0.18
N LEU A 67 10.35 -23.98 -0.90
CA LEU A 67 9.57 -25.08 -1.48
C LEU A 67 9.46 -26.27 -0.53
N ALA A 68 10.55 -26.62 0.18
CA ALA A 68 10.52 -27.69 1.18
C ALA A 68 9.58 -27.35 2.34
N LYS A 69 9.62 -26.10 2.83
CA LYS A 69 8.71 -25.60 3.87
C LYS A 69 7.24 -25.72 3.41
N ALA A 70 6.95 -25.21 2.22
CA ALA A 70 5.60 -25.24 1.66
C ALA A 70 5.05 -26.67 1.52
N LYS A 71 5.89 -27.63 1.11
CA LYS A 71 5.52 -29.06 1.01
C LYS A 71 5.34 -29.75 2.36
N SER A 72 5.93 -29.21 3.43
CA SER A 72 5.82 -29.77 4.79
C SER A 72 4.61 -29.24 5.57
N TRP A 73 3.95 -28.19 5.07
CA TRP A 73 2.79 -27.60 5.71
C TRP A 73 1.56 -28.51 5.59
N ASN A 74 0.80 -28.63 6.68
CA ASN A 74 -0.46 -29.34 6.73
C ASN A 74 -1.60 -28.31 6.81
N PRO A 75 -2.55 -28.28 5.85
CA PRO A 75 -3.66 -27.34 5.87
C PRO A 75 -4.57 -27.48 7.09
N ASP A 76 -4.67 -28.68 7.67
CA ASP A 76 -5.50 -28.91 8.86
C ASP A 76 -4.99 -28.12 10.08
N ASP A 77 -3.70 -27.76 10.10
CA ASP A 77 -3.11 -27.00 11.20
C ASP A 77 -3.73 -25.60 11.29
N ASP A 78 -4.04 -24.95 10.16
CA ASP A 78 -4.63 -23.60 10.14
C ASP A 78 -6.02 -23.55 10.81
N TYR A 79 -6.71 -24.71 10.87
CA TYR A 79 -8.04 -24.84 11.48
C TYR A 79 -8.00 -25.25 12.95
N LEU A 80 -6.82 -25.47 13.53
CA LEU A 80 -6.69 -25.74 14.97
C LEU A 80 -7.17 -24.51 15.76
N PRO A 81 -7.90 -24.68 16.89
CA PRO A 81 -8.45 -23.57 17.66
C PRO A 81 -7.42 -22.51 18.06
N GLU A 82 -6.18 -22.92 18.33
CA GLU A 82 -5.04 -22.06 18.66
C GLU A 82 -4.52 -21.21 17.48
N ASN A 83 -4.87 -21.58 16.24
CA ASN A 83 -4.40 -20.93 15.02
C ASN A 83 -5.42 -19.95 14.41
N LEU A 84 -6.69 -20.05 14.79
CA LEU A 84 -7.77 -19.24 14.22
C LEU A 84 -7.62 -17.73 14.45
N SER A 85 -6.88 -17.33 15.49
CA SER A 85 -6.61 -15.92 15.82
C SER A 85 -5.12 -15.58 15.75
N LYS A 86 -4.32 -16.40 15.07
CA LYS A 86 -2.91 -16.08 14.85
C LYS A 86 -2.80 -14.86 13.92
N PRO A 87 -1.97 -13.87 14.27
CA PRO A 87 -1.79 -12.70 13.42
C PRO A 87 -1.23 -13.08 12.03
N HIS A 88 -1.80 -12.49 10.99
CA HIS A 88 -1.38 -12.67 9.61
C HIS A 88 -0.11 -11.87 9.30
N SER A 89 0.61 -12.25 8.23
CA SER A 89 1.75 -11.46 7.75
C SER A 89 1.28 -10.11 7.17
N PRO A 90 2.14 -9.07 7.11
CA PRO A 90 1.77 -7.78 6.54
C PRO A 90 1.44 -7.86 5.05
N VAL A 91 1.85 -8.93 4.35
CA VAL A 91 1.52 -9.16 2.95
C VAL A 91 0.15 -9.85 2.83
N ASN A 92 -0.09 -10.87 3.66
CA ASN A 92 -1.35 -11.62 3.62
C ASN A 92 -2.55 -10.77 4.07
N ILE A 93 -2.40 -10.01 5.16
CA ILE A 93 -3.49 -9.23 5.76
C ILE A 93 -4.04 -8.15 4.81
N MET A 94 -3.20 -7.61 3.92
CA MET A 94 -3.62 -6.62 2.91
C MET A 94 -4.51 -7.23 1.81
N ARG A 95 -4.60 -8.56 1.75
CA ARG A 95 -5.50 -9.30 0.85
C ARG A 95 -6.77 -9.78 1.55
N SER A 96 -6.98 -9.40 2.80
CA SER A 96 -8.17 -9.73 3.57
C SER A 96 -9.46 -9.17 2.93
N SER A 97 -10.60 -9.84 3.16
CA SER A 97 -11.95 -9.30 2.90
C SER A 97 -12.38 -8.28 3.95
N PHE A 98 -11.84 -8.40 5.16
CA PHE A 98 -12.31 -7.64 6.30
C PHE A 98 -12.02 -6.14 6.13
N PRO A 99 -12.91 -5.26 6.60
CA PRO A 99 -12.70 -3.84 6.52
C PRO A 99 -11.51 -3.39 7.39
N PHE A 100 -10.95 -2.24 7.05
CA PHE A 100 -9.87 -1.63 7.80
C PHE A 100 -9.95 -0.10 7.71
N GLU A 101 -9.40 0.59 8.70
CA GLU A 101 -9.31 2.04 8.72
C GLU A 101 -7.88 2.46 8.38
N ILE A 102 -7.73 3.48 7.54
CA ILE A 102 -6.46 4.17 7.32
C ILE A 102 -6.52 5.54 8.00
N VAL A 103 -5.50 5.83 8.81
CA VAL A 103 -5.22 7.15 9.35
C VAL A 103 -3.89 7.61 8.74
N GLN A 104 -3.93 8.65 7.92
CA GLN A 104 -2.76 9.20 7.23
C GLN A 104 -2.32 10.50 7.91
N GLU A 105 -1.19 10.45 8.59
CA GLU A 105 -0.50 11.58 9.19
C GLU A 105 0.77 11.90 8.38
N PRO A 106 1.36 13.10 8.51
CA PRO A 106 2.54 13.47 7.72
C PRO A 106 3.76 12.57 7.91
N ASP A 107 3.95 12.03 9.12
CA ASP A 107 5.07 11.19 9.55
C ASP A 107 4.71 9.70 9.63
N MET A 108 3.42 9.34 9.63
CA MET A 108 3.00 7.96 9.78
C MET A 108 1.66 7.66 9.08
N ILE A 109 1.60 6.53 8.40
CA ILE A 109 0.34 5.96 7.90
C ILE A 109 0.00 4.72 8.74
N THR A 110 -1.14 4.76 9.40
CA THR A 110 -1.61 3.66 10.26
C THR A 110 -2.80 2.95 9.61
N LEU A 111 -2.66 1.64 9.39
CA LEU A 111 -3.74 0.77 8.94
C LEU A 111 -4.21 -0.08 10.13
N LYS A 112 -5.48 0.08 10.52
CA LYS A 112 -6.11 -0.67 11.60
C LYS A 112 -7.02 -1.73 10.99
N MET A 113 -6.60 -2.98 11.07
CA MET A 113 -7.31 -4.11 10.50
C MET A 113 -8.39 -4.58 11.48
N GLU A 114 -9.59 -4.86 10.99
CA GLU A 114 -10.62 -5.54 11.80
C GLU A 114 -10.19 -6.97 12.15
N SER A 115 -9.54 -7.65 11.21
CA SER A 115 -9.05 -9.01 11.40
C SER A 115 -7.87 -9.06 12.38
N CYS A 116 -8.01 -9.89 13.41
CA CYS A 116 -7.00 -10.17 14.44
C CYS A 116 -6.49 -8.91 15.17
N GLU A 117 -7.25 -7.81 15.16
CA GLU A 117 -6.90 -6.50 15.75
C GLU A 117 -5.49 -6.02 15.35
N GLN A 118 -5.03 -6.38 14.13
CA GLN A 118 -3.68 -6.07 13.70
C GLN A 118 -3.57 -4.59 13.29
N VAL A 119 -2.50 -3.94 13.74
CA VAL A 119 -2.18 -2.56 13.34
C VAL A 119 -0.87 -2.57 12.58
N ARG A 120 -0.91 -2.12 11.33
CA ARG A 120 0.29 -1.87 10.52
C ARG A 120 0.60 -0.38 10.56
N LYS A 121 1.81 -0.05 11.00
CA LYS A 121 2.34 1.32 10.99
C LYS A 121 3.38 1.43 9.89
N VAL A 122 3.27 2.45 9.07
CA VAL A 122 4.22 2.81 8.02
C VAL A 122 4.82 4.15 8.39
N TYR A 123 6.09 4.15 8.77
CA TYR A 123 6.84 5.36 9.12
C TYR A 123 7.30 6.06 7.84
N MET A 124 6.98 7.34 7.69
CA MET A 124 7.21 8.11 6.47
C MET A 124 8.47 8.96 6.53
N ASP A 125 8.97 9.25 7.74
CA ASP A 125 10.13 10.10 8.02
C ASP A 125 11.40 9.30 8.38
N GLU A 126 11.32 7.97 8.36
CA GLU A 126 12.44 7.10 8.69
C GLU A 126 13.32 6.77 7.48
N ALA A 127 14.64 6.90 7.65
CA ALA A 127 15.61 6.63 6.59
C ALA A 127 16.01 5.15 6.49
N SER A 128 15.90 4.38 7.58
CA SER A 128 16.39 3.01 7.64
C SER A 128 15.69 2.19 8.71
N HIS A 129 15.58 0.89 8.47
CA HIS A 129 15.06 -0.04 9.47
C HIS A 129 15.93 -0.15 10.72
N PRO A 130 15.37 -0.69 11.83
CA PRO A 130 16.14 -1.07 13.00
C PRO A 130 17.32 -2.02 12.67
N PRO A 131 18.31 -2.16 13.57
CA PRO A 131 19.35 -3.17 13.46
C PRO A 131 18.74 -4.59 13.41
N ALA A 132 19.39 -5.52 12.71
CA ALA A 132 18.86 -6.86 12.46
C ALA A 132 18.53 -7.67 13.74
N GLU A 133 19.14 -7.32 14.87
CA GLU A 133 18.92 -7.94 16.17
C GLU A 133 17.68 -7.40 16.90
N ALA A 134 17.03 -6.36 16.36
CA ALA A 134 15.81 -5.81 16.93
C ALA A 134 14.69 -6.88 16.91
N PRO A 135 13.78 -6.88 17.89
CA PRO A 135 12.72 -7.88 17.95
C PRO A 135 11.86 -7.91 16.69
N HIS A 136 11.66 -9.11 16.14
CA HIS A 136 10.75 -9.32 15.03
C HIS A 136 9.30 -9.39 15.54
N THR A 137 8.35 -8.86 14.77
CA THR A 137 6.92 -8.91 15.10
C THR A 137 6.11 -9.48 13.93
N PHE A 138 4.83 -9.80 14.15
CA PHE A 138 3.94 -10.26 13.07
C PHE A 138 3.72 -9.21 11.98
N MET A 139 3.72 -7.91 12.33
CA MET A 139 3.57 -6.81 11.38
C MET A 139 4.92 -6.26 10.88
N GLY A 140 6.02 -6.68 11.51
CA GLY A 140 7.34 -6.17 11.23
C GLY A 140 7.48 -4.68 11.48
N HIS A 141 8.42 -4.08 10.76
CA HIS A 141 8.70 -2.66 10.75
C HIS A 141 8.56 -2.16 9.31
N SER A 142 7.67 -1.20 9.05
CA SER A 142 7.43 -0.69 7.69
C SER A 142 7.88 0.77 7.55
N ILE A 143 8.65 1.06 6.52
CA ILE A 143 9.05 2.42 6.13
C ILE A 143 8.42 2.71 4.77
N GLY A 144 7.90 3.91 4.60
CA GLY A 144 7.22 4.33 3.39
C GLY A 144 7.81 5.60 2.78
N HIS A 145 7.69 5.73 1.47
CA HIS A 145 7.97 6.96 0.75
C HIS A 145 7.04 7.10 -0.45
N TRP A 146 6.89 8.33 -0.94
CA TRP A 146 6.05 8.62 -2.11
C TRP A 146 6.88 8.66 -3.39
N GLU A 147 6.42 7.94 -4.41
CA GLU A 147 6.89 8.01 -5.78
C GLU A 147 5.75 8.55 -6.67
N GLY A 148 5.71 9.88 -6.82
CA GLY A 148 4.53 10.55 -7.37
C GLY A 148 3.30 10.30 -6.49
N GLN A 149 2.25 9.71 -7.07
CA GLN A 149 1.04 9.32 -6.34
C GLN A 149 1.08 7.90 -5.77
N THR A 150 2.24 7.22 -5.83
CA THR A 150 2.38 5.84 -5.35
C THR A 150 3.05 5.83 -3.98
N LEU A 151 2.39 5.23 -2.99
CA LEU A 151 3.03 4.91 -1.72
C LEU A 151 3.83 3.61 -1.86
N VAL A 152 5.14 3.70 -1.75
CA VAL A 152 6.05 2.54 -1.72
C VAL A 152 6.35 2.23 -0.28
N VAL A 153 6.16 0.96 0.13
CA VAL A 153 6.38 0.51 1.51
C VAL A 153 7.36 -0.65 1.51
N HIS A 154 8.44 -0.50 2.28
CA HIS A 154 9.39 -1.56 2.56
C HIS A 154 9.20 -2.05 4.00
N THR A 155 9.01 -3.36 4.18
CA THR A 155 8.74 -3.98 5.48
C THR A 155 9.82 -5.02 5.81
N SER A 156 10.37 -4.96 7.02
CA SER A 156 11.39 -5.89 7.54
C SER A 156 11.03 -6.33 8.97
N HIS A 157 11.94 -7.04 9.66
CA HIS A 157 11.75 -7.51 11.04
C HIS A 157 10.43 -8.29 11.26
N ILE A 158 10.00 -9.02 10.23
CA ILE A 158 8.79 -9.85 10.29
C ILE A 158 9.19 -11.20 10.89
N VAL A 159 8.40 -11.73 11.82
CA VAL A 159 8.54 -13.13 12.23
C VAL A 159 8.19 -14.06 11.07
N GLU A 160 8.72 -15.27 11.06
CA GLU A 160 8.35 -16.26 10.05
C GLU A 160 6.83 -16.43 10.01
N ASN A 161 6.25 -16.20 8.83
CA ASN A 161 4.82 -16.26 8.58
C ASN A 161 4.60 -16.48 7.07
N TYR A 162 3.36 -16.73 6.67
CA TYR A 162 3.01 -17.04 5.29
C TYR A 162 2.59 -15.80 4.48
N VAL A 163 2.92 -15.79 3.19
CA VAL A 163 2.42 -14.84 2.20
C VAL A 163 1.01 -15.24 1.76
N ARG A 164 0.75 -16.54 1.58
CA ARG A 164 -0.55 -17.12 1.21
C ARG A 164 -0.87 -18.33 2.11
N ARG A 165 -2.14 -18.73 2.20
CA ARG A 165 -2.55 -19.93 2.97
C ARG A 165 -2.16 -21.22 2.23
N ASN A 166 -0.87 -21.42 2.01
CA ASN A 166 -0.26 -22.59 1.36
C ASN A 166 1.10 -22.94 2.00
N GLY A 167 1.32 -22.52 3.25
CA GLY A 167 2.53 -22.81 4.02
C GLY A 167 3.71 -21.85 3.81
N VAL A 168 3.60 -20.86 2.91
CA VAL A 168 4.65 -19.86 2.61
C VAL A 168 4.11 -18.51 2.19
#